data_AF-A0A972V594-F1
#
_entry.id   AF-A0A972V594-F1
#
_cell.length_a   1.000
_cell.length_b   1.000
_cell.length_c   1.000
_cell.angle_alpha   90.00
_cell.angle_beta   90.00
_cell.angle_gamma   90.00
#
_symmetry.space_group_name_H-M   'P 1'
#
loop_
_entity.id
_entity.type
_entity.pdbx_description
1 polymer ?
#
loop_
_entity_poly.entity_id
_entity_poly.type
_entity_poly.pdbx_seq_one_letter_code
_entity_poly.pdbx_strand_id
1 'polypeptide(L)' 'NLVKLWSELGQEHGVELIVCVAAGLRRGLKDENIAPGFEISGLGQLVGAGIDADRLITFGD' A
#
# COMPACT_ATOMS: atom_id res chain seq x y z
N ASN A 1 11.62 13.16 2.42
CA ASN A 1 11.57 11.69 2.56
C ASN A 1 10.10 11.27 2.48
N LEU A 2 9.61 10.89 1.30
CA LEU A 2 8.18 10.60 1.09
C LEU A 2 7.71 9.33 1.81
N VAL A 3 8.57 8.30 1.86
CA VAL A 3 8.24 7.03 2.53
C VAL A 3 7.92 7.28 4.00
N LYS A 4 8.70 8.13 4.67
CA LYS A 4 8.45 8.53 6.07
C LYS A 4 7.09 9.23 6.23
N LEU A 5 6.75 10.17 5.36
CA LEU A 5 5.48 10.90 5.42
C LEU A 5 4.26 9.97 5.22
N TRP A 6 4.38 8.96 4.35
CA TRP A 6 3.34 7.95 4.20
C TRP A 6 3.20 7.08 5.45
N SER A 7 4.30 6.62 6.03
CA SER A 7 4.27 5.87 7.30
C SER A 7 3.61 6.69 8.42
N GLU A 8 3.90 7.99 8.52
CA GLU A 8 3.27 8.89 9.50
C GLU A 8 1.76 9.03 9.25
N LEU A 9 1.34 9.23 7.99
CA LEU A 9 -0.07 9.30 7.60
C LEU A 9 -0.84 8.02 7.98
N GLY A 10 -0.26 6.85 7.67
CA GLY A 10 -0.86 5.55 7.98
C GLY A 10 -1.07 5.38 9.49
N GLN A 11 -0.09 5.79 10.29
CA GLN A 11 -0.15 5.72 11.75
C GLN A 11 -1.14 6.72 12.35
N GLU A 12 -1.16 7.96 11.86
CA GLU A 12 -2.00 9.03 12.42
C GLU A 12 -3.49 8.84 12.11
N HIS A 13 -3.80 8.33 10.91
CA HIS A 13 -5.18 8.25 10.43
C HIS A 13 -5.71 6.82 10.28
N GLY A 14 -4.91 5.80 10.61
CA GLY A 14 -5.30 4.40 10.46
C GLY A 14 -5.50 3.98 8.99
N VAL A 15 -4.75 4.60 8.08
CA VAL A 15 -4.82 4.28 6.64
C VAL A 15 -3.96 3.06 6.37
N GLU A 16 -4.56 2.04 5.75
CA GLU A 16 -3.85 0.84 5.31
C GLU A 16 -2.98 1.12 4.08
N LEU A 17 -1.68 0.82 4.17
CA LEU A 17 -0.70 1.05 3.10
C LEU A 17 -0.27 -0.26 2.47
N ILE A 18 -1.02 -0.73 1.48
CA ILE A 18 -0.79 -2.04 0.86
C ILE A 18 0.08 -1.94 -0.39
N VAL A 19 1.10 -2.81 -0.46
CA VAL A 19 1.99 -2.99 -1.60
C VAL A 19 1.64 -4.30 -2.31
N CYS A 20 1.39 -4.24 -3.62
CA CYS A 20 1.11 -5.44 -4.42
C CYS A 20 2.31 -6.40 -4.43
N VAL A 21 2.10 -7.63 -3.96
CA VAL A 21 3.12 -8.69 -3.87
C VAL A 21 3.81 -8.97 -5.19
N ALA A 22 3.06 -9.10 -6.28
CA ALA A 22 3.65 -9.40 -7.59
C ALA A 22 4.51 -8.24 -8.11
N ALA A 23 4.08 -7.00 -7.91
CA ALA A 23 4.80 -5.82 -8.37
C ALA A 23 6.01 -5.47 -7.48
N GLY A 24 5.87 -5.67 -6.16
CA GLY A 24 6.89 -5.44 -5.15
C GLY A 24 8.06 -6.42 -5.27
N LEU A 25 7.76 -7.73 -5.33
CA LEU A 25 8.81 -8.75 -5.47
C LEU A 25 9.63 -8.58 -6.75
N ARG A 26 8.99 -8.23 -7.88
CA ARG A 26 9.70 -7.93 -9.15
C ARG A 26 10.65 -6.73 -9.04
N ARG A 27 10.45 -5.84 -8.05
CA ARG A 27 11.27 -4.66 -7.79
C ARG A 27 12.18 -4.82 -6.55
N GLY A 28 12.22 -6.02 -5.96
CA GLY A 28 13.06 -6.32 -4.80
C GLY A 28 12.50 -5.87 -3.45
N LEU A 29 11.21 -5.53 -3.36
CA LEU A 29 10.55 -5.29 -2.07
C LEU A 29 10.21 -6.63 -1.41
N LYS A 30 10.53 -6.73 -0.12
CA LYS A 30 10.29 -7.87 0.77
C LYS A 30 9.87 -7.34 2.14
N ASP A 31 9.26 -8.18 2.96
CA ASP A 31 8.85 -7.79 4.31
C ASP A 31 10.02 -7.24 5.16
N GLU A 32 11.26 -7.65 4.87
CA GLU A 32 12.48 -7.19 5.54
C GLU A 32 12.88 -5.74 5.21
N ASN A 33 12.43 -5.18 4.08
CA ASN A 33 12.89 -3.88 3.57
C ASN A 33 11.77 -2.89 3.25
N ILE A 34 10.51 -3.23 3.57
CA ILE A 34 9.40 -2.27 3.56
C ILE A 34 9.43 -1.37 4.79
N ALA A 35 8.91 -0.15 4.65
CA ALA A 35 8.83 0.78 5.76
C ALA A 35 7.73 0.40 6.76
N PRO A 36 7.84 0.83 8.03
CA PRO A 36 6.79 0.59 9.02
C PRO A 36 5.42 1.08 8.56
N GLY A 37 4.38 0.29 8.82
CA GLY A 37 3.01 0.59 8.42
C GLY A 37 2.64 0.17 7.00
N PHE A 38 3.59 -0.31 6.20
CA PHE A 38 3.32 -0.94 4.91
C PHE A 38 3.16 -2.45 5.06
N GLU A 39 2.29 -3.03 4.23
CA GLU A 39 2.07 -4.48 4.17
C GLU A 39 2.14 -4.97 2.72
N ILE A 40 2.80 -6.11 2.48
CA ILE A 40 2.78 -6.76 1.18
C ILE A 40 1.56 -7.68 1.09
N SER A 41 0.69 -7.46 0.11
CA SER A 41 -0.52 -8.27 -0.08
C SER A 41 -0.90 -8.51 -1.54
N GLY A 42 -1.89 -9.37 -1.77
CA GLY A 42 -2.37 -9.77 -3.09
C GLY A 42 -3.27 -8.72 -3.76
N LEU A 43 -3.43 -8.84 -5.09
CA LEU A 43 -4.32 -7.96 -5.88
C LEU A 43 -5.78 -7.96 -5.39
N GLY A 44 -6.22 -9.03 -4.74
CA GLY A 44 -7.56 -9.13 -4.15
C GLY A 44 -7.87 -8.01 -3.15
N GLN A 45 -6.87 -7.45 -2.45
CA GLN A 45 -7.08 -6.32 -1.55
C GLN A 45 -7.52 -5.05 -2.30
N LEU A 46 -6.94 -4.78 -3.47
CA LEU A 46 -7.37 -3.67 -4.32
C LEU A 46 -8.80 -3.88 -4.83
N VAL A 47 -9.13 -5.12 -5.21
CA VAL A 47 -10.49 -5.46 -5.67
C VAL A 47 -11.50 -5.28 -4.53
N GLY A 48 -11.20 -5.77 -3.33
CA GLY A 48 -12.04 -5.59 -2.14
C GLY A 48 -12.23 -4.12 -1.80
N ALA A 49 -11.14 -3.34 -1.72
CA ALA A 49 -11.22 -1.90 -1.47
C ALA A 49 -12.05 -1.16 -2.54
N GLY A 50 -11.97 -1.58 -3.80
CA GLY A 50 -12.79 -1.01 -4.87
C GLY A 50 -14.27 -1.41 -4.83
N ILE A 51 -14.62 -2.49 -4.14
CA ILE A 51 -16.01 -2.92 -3.90
C ILE A 51 -16.57 -2.18 -2.68
N ASP A 52 -15.78 -2.05 -1.61
CA ASP A 52 -16.23 -1.50 -0.33
C ASP A 52 -16.25 0.04 -0.33
N ALA A 53 -15.36 0.69 -1.08
CA ALA A 53 -15.28 2.15 -1.14
C ALA A 53 -16.30 2.76 -2.12
N ASP A 54 -16.87 3.90 -1.76
CA ASP A 54 -17.73 4.68 -2.66
C ASP A 54 -17.00 5.20 -3.89
N ARG A 55 -15.69 5.44 -3.79
CA ARG A 55 -14.86 6.08 -4.81
C ARG A 55 -13.48 5.45 -4.84
N LEU A 56 -12.98 5.19 -6.05
CA LEU A 56 -11.61 4.79 -6.32
C LEU A 56 -10.89 5.92 -7.05
N ILE A 57 -9.84 6.48 -6.43
CA ILE A 57 -9.00 7.53 -7.03
C ILE A 57 -7.65 6.91 -7.39
N THR A 58 -7.27 7.02 -8.66
CA THR A 58 -5.99 6.49 -9.16
C THR A 58 -5.04 7.63 -9.47
N PHE A 59 -3.79 7.49 -9.04
CA PHE A 59 -2.68 8.36 -9.39
C PHE A 59 -1.68 7.54 -10.22
N GLY A 60 -1.25 8.06 -11.37
CA GLY A 60 -0.34 7.39 -12.29
C GLY A 60 -0.22 8.18 -13.61
N ASP A 61 0.63 7.69 -14.50
CA ASP A 61 0.75 8.15 -15.90
C ASP A 61 -0.01 7.22 -16.85
#